data_AF-A0A7V6KFZ0-F1
#
_entry.id   AF-A0A7V6KFZ0-F1
#
_cell.length_a   1.000
_cell.length_b   1.000
_cell.length_c   1.000
_cell.angle_alpha   90.00
_cell.angle_beta   90.00
_cell.angle_gamma   90.00
#
_symmetry.space_group_name_H-M   'P 1'
#
loop_
_entity.id
_entity.type
_entity.pdbx_description
1 polymer ?
#
loop_
_entity_poly.entity_id
_entity_poly.type
_entity_poly.pdbx_seq_one_letter_code
_entity_poly.pdbx_strand_id
1 'polypeptide(L)' 'MPASVLKETFHKIPQKKQDHIIRCALKEFSKKGLSGTNILDVAKRAKISVGSLYTYVDSKDELYVAVAESL' A
#
# COMPACT_ATOMS: atom_id res chain seq x y z
N MET A 1 9.61 -14.38 -12.99
CA MET A 1 8.32 -14.17 -12.28
C MET A 1 8.63 -13.18 -11.17
N PRO A 2 8.18 -11.91 -11.20
CA PRO A 2 8.30 -11.13 -9.99
C PRO A 2 7.35 -11.78 -8.98
N ALA A 3 7.92 -12.32 -7.90
CA ALA A 3 7.14 -12.65 -6.72
C ALA A 3 6.35 -11.38 -6.35
N SER A 4 5.06 -11.54 -6.11
CA SER A 4 4.17 -10.45 -5.72
C SER A 4 4.86 -9.58 -4.69
N VAL A 5 5.02 -8.29 -4.98
CA VAL A 5 5.77 -7.35 -4.14
C VAL A 5 5.10 -7.17 -2.77
N LEU A 6 3.81 -7.51 -2.67
CA LEU A 6 3.01 -7.49 -1.44
C LEU A 6 2.88 -8.88 -0.84
N LYS A 7 2.71 -8.94 0.48
CA LYS A 7 2.55 -10.19 1.24
C LYS A 7 1.35 -10.99 0.76
N GLU A 8 1.39 -12.31 0.96
CA GLU A 8 0.29 -13.23 0.61
C GLU A 8 -1.03 -12.86 1.33
N THR A 9 -0.93 -12.34 2.55
CA THR A 9 -2.04 -11.81 3.36
C THR A 9 -2.80 -10.68 2.67
N PHE A 10 -2.15 -9.89 1.82
CA PHE A 10 -2.81 -8.84 1.04
C PHE A 10 -3.71 -9.43 -0.04
N HIS A 11 -3.29 -10.50 -0.69
CA HIS A 11 -4.06 -11.17 -1.75
C HIS A 11 -5.26 -11.94 -1.19
N LYS A 12 -5.25 -12.26 0.11
CA LYS A 12 -6.32 -12.96 0.82
C LYS A 12 -7.47 -12.05 1.29
N ILE A 13 -7.29 -10.73 1.30
CA ILE A 13 -8.37 -9.80 1.69
C ILE A 13 -9.30 -9.47 0.51
N PRO A 14 -10.55 -9.04 0.74
CA PRO A 14 -11.47 -8.72 -0.35
C PRO A 14 -10.90 -7.71 -1.34
N GLN A 15 -11.11 -7.92 -2.65
CA GLN A 15 -10.58 -7.06 -3.72
C GLN A 15 -10.88 -5.57 -3.48
N LYS A 16 -12.11 -5.24 -3.06
CA LYS A 16 -12.50 -3.86 -2.74
C LYS A 16 -11.60 -3.21 -1.69
N LYS A 17 -11.11 -3.97 -0.71
CA LYS A 17 -10.20 -3.50 0.34
C LYS A 17 -8.78 -3.35 -0.20
N GLN A 18 -8.32 -4.28 -1.05
CA GLN A 18 -7.03 -4.15 -1.75
C GLN A 18 -7.02 -2.86 -2.58
N ASP A 19 -8.01 -2.67 -3.45
CA ASP A 19 -8.14 -1.50 -4.32
C ASP A 19 -8.22 -0.20 -3.50
N HIS A 20 -8.92 -0.23 -2.36
CA HIS A 20 -8.99 0.93 -1.46
C HIS A 20 -7.62 1.32 -0.91
N ILE A 21 -6.83 0.34 -0.44
CA ILE A 21 -5.47 0.57 0.07
C ILE A 21 -4.57 1.12 -1.04
N ILE A 22 -4.57 0.50 -2.23
CA ILE A 22 -3.76 0.96 -3.38
C ILE A 22 -4.15 2.38 -3.80
N ARG A 23 -5.45 2.69 -3.92
CA ARG A 23 -5.91 4.05 -4.25
C ARG A 23 -5.51 5.08 -3.20
N CYS A 24 -5.53 4.72 -1.92
CA CYS A 24 -5.07 5.61 -0.85
C CYS A 24 -3.56 5.84 -0.92
N ALA A 25 -2.78 4.78 -1.13
CA ALA A 25 -1.33 4.86 -1.29
C ALA A 25 -0.96 5.73 -2.51
N LEU A 26 -1.61 5.50 -3.66
CA LEU A 26 -1.44 6.31 -4.87
C LEU A 26 -1.67 7.79 -4.60
N LYS A 27 -2.72 8.15 -3.87
CA LYS A 27 -3.01 9.55 -3.51
C LYS A 27 -1.93 10.18 -2.62
N GLU A 28 -1.40 9.44 -1.65
CA GLU A 28 -0.31 9.94 -0.81
C GLU A 28 0.98 10.11 -1.62
N PHE A 29 1.37 9.10 -2.40
CA PHE A 29 2.58 9.15 -3.22
C PHE A 29 2.50 10.22 -4.30
N SER A 30 1.35 10.40 -4.95
CA SER A 30 1.16 11.46 -5.96
C SER A 30 1.24 12.86 -5.35
N LYS A 31 0.87 13.01 -4.06
CA LYS A 31 0.87 14.31 -3.38
C LYS A 31 2.23 14.68 -2.78
N LYS A 32 2.95 13.70 -2.22
CA LYS A 32 4.17 13.94 -1.41
C LYS A 32 5.44 13.33 -2.01
N GLY A 33 5.32 12.51 -3.05
CA GLY A 33 6.41 11.69 -3.59
C GLY A 33 6.80 10.55 -2.64
N LEU A 34 7.67 9.66 -3.13
CA LEU A 34 8.16 8.51 -2.34
C LEU A 34 8.84 8.96 -1.05
N SER A 35 9.72 9.97 -1.10
CA SER A 35 10.44 10.45 0.09
C SER A 35 9.55 11.14 1.12
N GLY A 36 8.51 11.85 0.68
CA GLY A 36 7.61 12.60 1.56
C GLY A 36 6.44 11.78 2.13
N THR A 37 6.15 10.62 1.57
CA THR A 37 5.13 9.70 2.11
C THR A 37 5.74 8.75 3.14
N ASN A 38 4.99 8.43 4.19
CA ASN A 38 5.31 7.34 5.11
C ASN A 38 4.11 6.36 5.24
N ILE A 39 4.36 5.17 5.80
CA ILE A 39 3.34 4.13 5.99
C ILE A 39 2.19 4.62 6.89
N LEU A 40 2.46 5.47 7.89
CA LEU A 40 1.42 6.02 8.77
C LEU A 40 0.44 6.90 7.98
N ASP A 41 0.92 7.70 7.04
CA ASP A 41 0.08 8.57 6.21
C ASP A 41 -0.88 7.74 5.35
N VAL A 42 -0.38 6.65 4.75
CA VAL A 42 -1.20 5.74 3.96
C VAL A 42 -2.23 5.04 4.84
N ALA A 43 -1.82 4.49 6.00
CA ALA A 43 -2.72 3.83 6.94
C ALA A 43 -3.84 4.78 7.41
N LYS A 44 -3.48 6.02 7.77
CA LYS A 44 -4.43 7.08 8.15
C LYS A 44 -5.42 7.37 7.01
N ARG A 45 -4.94 7.57 5.78
CA ARG A 45 -5.81 7.82 4.63
C ARG A 45 -6.73 6.64 4.32
N ALA A 46 -6.20 5.42 4.40
CA ALA A 46 -6.95 4.19 4.18
C ALA A 46 -7.91 3.85 5.32
N LYS A 47 -7.86 4.58 6.44
CA LYS A 47 -8.64 4.33 7.67
C LYS A 47 -8.42 2.92 8.23
N ILE A 48 -7.17 2.48 8.24
CA ILE A 48 -6.75 1.20 8.86
C ILE A 48 -5.64 1.46 9.88
N SER A 49 -5.42 0.50 10.77
CA SER A 49 -4.28 0.57 11.69
C SER A 49 -2.96 0.39 10.92
N VAL A 50 -1.89 0.99 11.45
CA VAL A 50 -0.53 0.82 10.92
C VAL A 50 -0.12 -0.66 10.98
N GLY A 51 -0.45 -1.35 12.08
CA GLY A 51 -0.22 -2.80 12.20
C GLY A 51 -0.89 -3.59 11.10
N SER A 52 -2.16 -3.31 10.78
CA SER A 52 -2.85 -3.94 9.65
C SER A 52 -2.15 -3.66 8.32
N LEU A 53 -1.61 -2.47 8.09
CA LEU A 53 -0.88 -2.19 6.85
C LEU A 53 0.42 -2.99 6.78
N TYR A 54 1.17 -3.10 7.88
CA TYR A 54 2.37 -3.95 7.96
C TYR A 54 2.08 -5.45 7.87
N THR A 55 0.85 -5.90 8.14
CA THR A 55 0.47 -7.28 7.79
C THR A 55 0.42 -7.52 6.29
N TYR A 56 0.34 -6.47 5.45
CA TYR A 56 0.19 -6.56 4.00
C TYR A 56 1.46 -6.20 3.22
N VAL A 57 2.31 -5.34 3.79
CA VAL A 57 3.55 -4.83 3.15
C VAL A 57 4.72 -4.96 4.12
N ASP A 58 5.94 -5.23 3.65
CA ASP A 58 7.14 -5.17 4.48
C ASP A 58 7.74 -3.77 4.50
N SER A 59 7.62 -3.01 3.40
CA SER A 59 8.20 -1.67 3.31
C SER A 59 7.33 -0.67 2.55
N LYS A 60 7.70 0.62 2.70
CA LYS A 60 7.12 1.72 1.91
C LYS A 60 7.45 1.56 0.42
N ASP A 61 8.68 1.14 0.12
CA ASP A 61 9.19 0.98 -1.23
C ASP A 61 8.43 -0.15 -1.96
N GLU A 62 8.15 -1.26 -1.29
CA GLU A 62 7.26 -2.31 -1.82
C GLU A 62 5.86 -1.78 -2.14
N LEU A 63 5.27 -1.02 -1.20
CA LEU A 63 3.96 -0.41 -1.41
C LEU A 63 3.98 0.59 -2.58
N TYR A 64 5.09 1.30 -2.79
CA TYR A 64 5.27 2.20 -3.91
C TYR A 64 5.35 1.46 -5.24
N VAL A 65 6.14 0.38 -5.30
CA VAL A 65 6.24 -0.47 -6.50
C VAL A 65 4.88 -1.07 -6.84
N ALA A 66 4.16 -1.61 -5.84
CA ALA A 66 2.84 -2.18 -6.06
C ALA A 66 1.82 -1.15 -6.59
N VAL A 67 1.91 0.09 -6.13
CA VAL A 67 1.11 1.21 -6.68
C VAL A 67 1.50 1.50 -8.11
N ALA A 68 2.79 1.53 -8.44
CA ALA A 68 3.29 1.79 -9.80
C ALA A 68 2.89 0.68 -10.79
N GLU A 69 2.82 -0.58 -10.35
CA GLU A 69 2.33 -1.71 -11.14
C GLU A 69 0.81 -1.71 -11.34
N SER A 70 0.07 -0.95 -10.53
CA SER A 70 -1.39 -0.85 -10.58
C SER A 70 -1.89 0.34 -11.41
N LEU A 71 -0.99 1.08 -12.07
CA LEU A 71 -1.31 2.22 -12.95
C LEU A 71 -1.59 1.80 -14.39
#